data_AF-A0A258H3S5-F1
#
_entry.id   AF-A0A258H3S5-F1
#
_cell.length_a   1.000
_cell.length_b   1.000
_cell.length_c   1.000
_cell.angle_alpha   90.00
_cell.angle_beta   90.00
_cell.angle_gamma   90.00
#
_symmetry.space_group_name_H-M   'P 1'
#
loop_
_entity.id
_entity.type
_entity.pdbx_description
1 polymer ?
#
loop_
_entity_poly.entity_id
_entity_poly.type
_entity_poly.pdbx_seq_one_letter_code
_entity_poly.pdbx_strand_id
1 'polypeptide(L)'
;MNHAALHTLRHIALGAMLTFALAACATSNPVPPEAIPSASPAPADLPANPRAAPGAQTLAIYRTWIAEARVKHPYADSAERMYDVMMCESGGRVAVVNPAGPYTGLFQYVAGTWNDTWNTYRSGGLLDARAQIFATALAWSLNMQSHWGCYKKTAPAG
;
A
#
# COMPACT_ATOMS: atom_id res chain seq x y z
N MET A 1 12.58 -5.98 -41.26
CA MET A 1 14.01 -6.22 -41.47
C MET A 1 14.59 -4.97 -42.12
N ASN A 2 15.55 -4.20 -41.63
CA ASN A 2 16.21 -4.01 -40.34
C ASN A 2 16.61 -2.52 -40.33
N HIS A 3 16.19 -1.75 -39.33
CA HIS A 3 16.80 -0.44 -39.06
C HIS A 3 18.02 -0.70 -38.18
N ALA A 4 19.22 -0.41 -38.69
CA ALA A 4 20.44 -0.37 -37.92
C ALA A 4 21.15 0.95 -38.18
N ALA A 5 20.98 1.90 -37.26
CA ALA A 5 21.81 3.09 -37.14
C ALA A 5 22.44 3.04 -35.76
N LEU A 6 23.76 2.95 -35.72
CA LEU A 6 24.54 2.91 -34.50
C LEU A 6 25.87 3.61 -34.75
N HIS A 7 26.29 4.36 -33.72
CA HIS A 7 27.58 5.05 -33.53
C HIS A 7 27.78 6.36 -34.29
N THR A 8 28.39 7.42 -33.76
CA THR A 8 28.88 7.82 -32.43
C THR A 8 29.44 9.23 -32.69
N LEU A 9 29.31 10.19 -31.79
CA LEU A 9 30.42 11.08 -31.44
C LEU A 9 30.11 11.87 -30.17
N ARG A 10 30.94 11.66 -29.15
CA ARG A 10 31.06 12.46 -27.94
C ARG A 10 32.01 13.65 -28.20
N HIS A 11 31.96 14.58 -27.24
CA HIS A 11 32.96 15.58 -26.81
C HIS A 11 32.77 17.00 -27.35
N ILE A 12 32.34 17.91 -26.47
CA ILE A 12 32.99 19.22 -26.28
C ILE A 12 32.99 19.51 -24.77
N ALA A 13 34.13 19.99 -24.29
CA ALA A 13 34.42 20.27 -22.89
C ALA A 13 34.90 21.74 -22.73
N LEU A 14 34.79 22.26 -21.49
CA LEU A 14 35.34 23.52 -20.93
C LEU A 14 34.77 24.82 -21.54
N GLY A 15 34.50 25.90 -20.80
CA GLY A 15 34.73 26.32 -19.42
C GLY A 15 34.70 27.86 -19.37
N ALA A 16 34.37 28.49 -18.24
CA ALA A 16 34.84 29.84 -17.84
C ALA A 16 34.28 30.25 -16.47
N MET A 17 35.19 30.59 -15.56
CA MET A 17 34.94 31.28 -14.30
C MET A 17 34.67 32.77 -14.53
N LEU A 18 33.87 33.41 -13.65
CA LEU A 18 34.02 34.83 -13.36
C LEU A 18 33.60 35.14 -11.92
N THR A 19 34.52 35.79 -11.19
CA THR A 19 34.44 36.19 -9.78
C THR A 19 33.96 37.64 -9.68
N PHE A 20 33.16 37.99 -8.67
CA PHE A 20 32.99 39.37 -8.19
C PHE A 20 32.93 39.43 -6.65
N ALA A 21 33.45 40.53 -6.11
CA ALA A 21 33.95 40.73 -4.75
C ALA A 21 32.92 41.20 -3.70
N LEU A 22 33.34 41.12 -2.43
CA LEU A 22 32.62 41.46 -1.18
C LEU A 22 32.41 42.97 -0.91
N ALA A 23 31.35 43.29 -0.15
CA ALA A 23 31.37 44.29 0.93
C ALA A 23 30.26 43.99 1.98
N ALA A 24 30.58 44.15 3.27
CA ALA A 24 29.78 43.72 4.44
C ALA A 24 29.15 44.90 5.21
N CYS A 25 28.06 44.66 5.95
CA CYS A 25 27.82 45.14 7.34
C CYS A 25 26.48 44.62 7.92
N ALA A 26 26.50 44.29 9.21
CA ALA A 26 25.40 44.26 10.18
C ALA A 26 24.43 43.05 10.25
N THR A 27 24.89 42.06 11.03
CA THR A 27 24.19 41.44 12.18
C THR A 27 22.70 41.08 12.06
N SER A 28 22.43 39.81 11.76
CA SER A 28 21.31 39.08 12.34
C SER A 28 21.87 37.87 13.11
N ASN A 29 21.43 37.72 14.37
CA ASN A 29 21.83 36.63 15.25
C ASN A 29 21.59 35.25 14.60
N PRO A 30 22.50 34.27 14.73
CA PRO A 30 22.16 32.91 14.37
C PRO A 30 21.15 32.37 15.40
N VAL A 31 19.91 32.19 14.96
CA VAL A 31 18.98 31.28 15.65
C VAL A 31 19.63 29.90 15.58
N PRO A 32 19.86 29.20 16.70
CA PRO A 32 20.33 27.83 16.67
C PRO A 32 19.33 27.01 15.86
N PRO A 33 19.75 26.09 14.96
CA PRO A 33 18.82 25.16 14.38
C PRO A 33 18.27 24.33 15.54
N GLU A 34 17.02 24.61 15.92
CA GLU A 34 16.21 23.66 16.66
C GLU A 34 16.26 22.38 15.83
N ALA A 35 16.97 21.39 16.36
CA ALA A 35 16.98 20.06 15.83
C ALA A 35 15.53 19.60 15.84
N ILE A 36 14.88 19.70 14.68
CA ILE A 36 13.61 19.02 14.45
C ILE A 36 13.91 17.57 14.80
N PRO A 37 13.19 16.94 15.75
CA PRO A 37 13.31 15.52 15.93
C PRO A 37 12.87 14.89 14.62
N SER A 38 13.85 14.47 13.82
CA SER A 38 13.66 13.59 12.68
C SER A 38 13.33 12.21 13.25
N ALA A 39 12.16 12.11 13.88
CA ALA A 39 11.53 10.84 14.16
C ALA A 39 11.09 10.30 12.79
N SER A 40 11.99 9.54 12.17
CA SER A 40 11.59 8.57 11.16
C SER A 40 10.42 7.79 11.77
N PRO A 41 9.23 7.75 11.16
CA PRO A 41 8.18 6.88 11.67
C PRO A 41 8.75 5.48 11.71
N ALA A 42 8.82 4.90 12.91
CA ALA A 42 9.18 3.50 13.09
C ALA A 42 8.29 2.68 12.15
N PRO A 43 8.81 1.58 11.56
CA PRO A 43 7.97 0.62 10.85
C PRO A 43 6.79 0.33 11.76
N ALA A 44 5.55 0.56 11.32
CA ALA A 44 4.45 0.31 12.23
C ALA A 44 4.48 -1.18 12.56
N ASP A 45 4.77 -1.47 13.82
CA ASP A 45 4.71 -2.82 14.33
C ASP A 45 3.29 -3.31 14.06
N LEU A 46 3.18 -4.35 13.23
CA LEU A 46 1.94 -5.11 13.12
C LEU A 46 1.53 -5.51 14.54
N PRO A 47 0.23 -5.52 14.87
CA PRO A 47 -0.21 -5.72 16.24
C PRO A 47 0.33 -7.04 16.81
N ALA A 48 0.99 -6.98 17.97
CA ALA A 48 1.53 -8.14 18.68
C ALA A 48 0.45 -9.19 19.03
N ASN A 49 -0.83 -8.78 19.06
CA ASN A 49 -1.98 -9.67 19.08
C ASN A 49 -2.80 -9.51 17.77
N PRO A 50 -2.76 -10.47 16.85
CA PRO A 50 -3.43 -10.37 15.55
C PRO A 50 -4.97 -10.45 15.63
N ARG A 51 -5.54 -10.71 16.82
CA ARG A 51 -6.97 -10.68 17.09
C ARG A 51 -7.46 -9.34 17.66
N ALA A 52 -6.54 -8.50 18.15
CA ALA A 52 -6.89 -7.17 18.65
C ALA A 52 -7.41 -6.27 17.50
N ALA A 53 -8.24 -5.29 17.85
CA ALA A 53 -8.61 -4.26 16.88
C ALA A 53 -7.33 -3.53 16.43
N PRO A 54 -7.13 -3.31 15.12
CA PRO A 54 -5.95 -2.61 14.62
C PRO A 54 -5.96 -1.14 15.09
N GLY A 55 -4.79 -0.61 15.41
CA GLY A 55 -4.62 0.82 15.67
C GLY A 55 -4.73 1.66 14.40
N ALA A 56 -4.87 2.99 14.55
CA ALA A 56 -4.99 3.91 13.43
C ALA A 56 -3.80 3.83 12.45
N GLN A 57 -2.58 3.63 12.97
CA GLN A 57 -1.38 3.48 12.13
C GLN A 57 -1.43 2.21 11.26
N THR A 58 -1.88 1.09 11.83
CA THR A 58 -2.09 -0.16 11.09
C THR A 58 -3.13 0.01 9.97
N LEU A 59 -4.25 0.69 10.26
CA LEU A 59 -5.27 0.98 9.26
C LEU A 59 -4.75 1.88 8.12
N ALA A 60 -3.90 2.87 8.44
CA ALA A 60 -3.26 3.71 7.43
C ALA A 60 -2.32 2.90 6.50
N ILE A 61 -1.61 1.92 7.05
CA ILE A 61 -0.80 0.99 6.24
C ILE A 61 -1.69 0.14 5.35
N TYR A 62 -2.81 -0.38 5.85
CA TYR A 62 -3.73 -1.15 5.01
C TYR A 62 -4.25 -0.33 3.85
N ARG A 63 -4.59 0.95 4.05
CA ARG A 63 -4.98 1.86 2.96
C ARG A 63 -3.87 2.04 1.93
N THR A 64 -2.62 2.17 2.39
CA THR A 64 -1.45 2.25 1.50
C THR A 64 -1.30 0.98 0.66
N TRP A 65 -1.39 -0.19 1.29
CA TRP A 65 -1.30 -1.48 0.59
C TRP A 65 -2.48 -1.73 -0.35
N ILE A 66 -3.70 -1.27 -0.02
CA ILE A 66 -4.84 -1.36 -0.94
C ILE A 66 -4.59 -0.51 -2.18
N ALA A 67 -4.06 0.72 -2.02
CA ALA A 67 -3.70 1.57 -3.14
C ALA A 67 -2.63 0.91 -4.03
N GLU A 68 -1.56 0.38 -3.42
CA GLU A 68 -0.50 -0.37 -4.14
C GLU A 68 -1.06 -1.62 -4.86
N ALA A 69 -1.90 -2.39 -4.17
CA ALA A 69 -2.47 -3.62 -4.70
C ALA A 69 -3.39 -3.34 -5.90
N ARG A 70 -4.16 -2.25 -5.87
CA ARG A 70 -4.99 -1.80 -6.99
C ARG A 70 -4.18 -1.34 -8.19
N VAL A 71 -3.03 -0.68 -7.97
CA VAL A 71 -2.11 -0.36 -9.08
C VAL A 71 -1.57 -1.64 -9.71
N LYS A 72 -1.25 -2.66 -8.90
CA LYS A 72 -0.74 -3.95 -9.37
C LYS A 72 -1.80 -4.80 -10.08
N HIS A 73 -3.05 -4.75 -9.59
CA HIS A 73 -4.20 -5.48 -10.13
C HIS A 73 -5.34 -4.51 -10.38
N PRO A 74 -5.39 -3.86 -11.54
CA PRO A 74 -6.40 -2.85 -11.84
C PRO A 74 -7.82 -3.44 -11.84
N TYR A 75 -8.74 -2.75 -11.17
CA TYR A 75 -10.18 -3.03 -11.18
C TYR A 75 -10.97 -1.71 -11.12
N ALA A 76 -12.24 -1.74 -11.53
CA ALA A 76 -13.05 -0.54 -11.73
C ALA A 76 -13.34 0.24 -10.44
N ASP A 77 -13.68 -0.48 -9.36
CA ASP A 77 -14.00 0.13 -8.07
C ASP A 77 -12.83 0.89 -7.44
N SER A 78 -13.14 1.78 -6.50
CA SER A 78 -12.14 2.59 -5.79
C SER A 78 -11.35 1.77 -4.76
N ALA A 79 -10.19 2.29 -4.37
CA ALA A 79 -9.43 1.77 -3.22
C ALA A 79 -10.26 1.88 -1.92
N GLU A 80 -11.00 2.98 -1.75
CA GLU A 80 -11.88 3.17 -0.59
C GLU A 80 -12.94 2.07 -0.50
N ARG A 81 -13.53 1.68 -1.62
CA ARG A 81 -14.54 0.60 -1.62
C ARG A 81 -13.97 -0.74 -1.15
N MET A 82 -12.74 -1.07 -1.52
CA MET A 82 -12.08 -2.28 -1.00
C MET A 82 -11.79 -2.15 0.50
N TYR A 83 -11.39 -0.97 0.96
CA TYR A 83 -11.21 -0.69 2.38
C TYR A 83 -12.53 -0.84 3.16
N ASP A 84 -13.65 -0.33 2.63
CA ASP A 84 -14.97 -0.47 3.25
C ASP A 84 -15.39 -1.94 3.37
N VAL A 85 -15.11 -2.75 2.35
CA VAL A 85 -15.33 -4.21 2.42
C VAL A 85 -14.47 -4.84 3.52
N MET A 86 -13.18 -4.53 3.60
CA MET A 86 -12.30 -5.02 4.67
C MET A 86 -12.84 -4.67 6.07
N MET A 87 -13.29 -3.42 6.25
CA MET A 87 -13.83 -2.96 7.52
C MET A 87 -15.15 -3.63 7.86
N CYS A 88 -16.03 -3.85 6.88
CA CYS A 88 -17.28 -4.56 7.08
C CYS A 88 -17.07 -6.06 7.40
N GLU A 89 -16.10 -6.71 6.77
CA GLU A 89 -15.85 -8.15 6.93
C GLU A 89 -15.20 -8.49 8.29
N SER A 90 -14.22 -7.69 8.74
CA SER A 90 -13.41 -8.03 9.93
C SER A 90 -13.18 -6.86 10.90
N GLY A 91 -13.55 -5.64 10.52
CA GLY A 91 -13.09 -4.42 11.18
C GLY A 91 -11.57 -4.25 11.14
N GLY A 92 -10.91 -4.81 10.12
CA GLY A 92 -9.44 -4.77 9.95
C GLY A 92 -8.67 -5.76 10.84
N ARG A 93 -9.33 -6.77 11.41
CA ARG A 93 -8.66 -7.79 12.25
C ARG A 93 -8.07 -8.88 11.38
N VAL A 94 -6.74 -9.01 11.38
CA VAL A 94 -6.02 -9.89 10.44
C VAL A 94 -6.22 -11.40 10.74
N ALA A 95 -6.55 -11.76 11.98
CA ALA A 95 -6.73 -13.16 12.40
C ALA A 95 -8.09 -13.43 13.04
N VAL A 96 -9.12 -12.62 12.74
CA VAL A 96 -10.47 -12.94 13.20
C VAL A 96 -11.02 -14.15 12.44
N VAL A 97 -11.71 -15.04 13.15
CA VAL A 97 -12.42 -16.18 12.58
C VAL A 97 -13.90 -15.99 12.87
N ASN A 98 -14.74 -16.14 11.85
CA ASN A 98 -16.18 -16.06 12.02
C ASN A 98 -16.68 -17.26 12.84
N PRO A 99 -17.37 -17.06 13.98
CA PRO A 99 -17.90 -18.19 14.76
C PRO A 99 -18.95 -19.00 14.00
N ALA A 100 -19.58 -18.44 12.96
CA ALA A 100 -20.61 -19.08 12.16
C ALA A 100 -20.08 -19.77 10.88
N GLY A 101 -18.77 -19.82 10.65
CA GLY A 101 -18.22 -20.50 9.46
C GLY A 101 -16.70 -20.44 9.30
N PRO A 102 -16.13 -21.09 8.28
CA PRO A 102 -14.68 -21.26 8.13
C PRO A 102 -13.97 -20.00 7.57
N TYR A 103 -14.52 -18.82 7.80
CA TYR A 103 -14.07 -17.57 7.21
C TYR A 103 -13.06 -16.87 8.12
N THR A 104 -11.91 -16.49 7.57
CA THR A 104 -10.77 -15.97 8.34
C THR A 104 -10.19 -14.68 7.75
N GLY A 105 -9.77 -13.78 8.64
CA GLY A 105 -8.90 -12.65 8.36
C GLY A 105 -9.61 -11.41 7.80
N LEU A 106 -8.82 -10.50 7.24
CA LEU A 106 -9.22 -9.16 6.79
C LEU A 106 -10.46 -9.18 5.89
N PHE A 107 -10.50 -10.15 4.97
CA PHE A 107 -11.55 -10.31 3.95
C PHE A 107 -12.33 -11.61 4.11
N GLN A 108 -12.26 -12.24 5.29
CA GLN A 108 -13.08 -13.39 5.63
C GLN A 108 -12.96 -14.53 4.59
N TYR A 109 -11.74 -14.91 4.20
CA TYR A 109 -11.50 -15.99 3.24
C TYR A 109 -11.82 -17.36 3.83
N VAL A 110 -12.36 -18.26 2.99
CA VAL A 110 -12.37 -19.71 3.26
C VAL A 110 -11.05 -20.31 2.78
N ALA A 111 -10.49 -21.25 3.54
CA ALA A 111 -9.20 -21.88 3.23
C ALA A 111 -9.14 -22.52 1.83
N GLY A 112 -10.24 -23.13 1.36
CA GLY A 112 -10.31 -23.71 0.01
C GLY A 112 -10.13 -22.65 -1.08
N THR A 113 -10.88 -21.55 -0.98
CA THR A 113 -10.76 -20.41 -1.91
C THR A 113 -9.38 -19.76 -1.86
N TRP A 114 -8.79 -19.65 -0.66
CA TRP A 114 -7.45 -19.10 -0.51
C TRP A 114 -6.37 -19.93 -1.20
N ASN A 115 -6.45 -21.26 -1.08
CA ASN A 115 -5.44 -22.17 -1.61
C ASN A 115 -5.59 -22.47 -3.11
N ASP A 116 -6.60 -21.90 -3.76
CA ASP A 116 -6.83 -22.11 -5.18
C ASP A 116 -5.74 -21.46 -6.04
N THR A 117 -5.57 -22.00 -7.24
CA THR A 117 -4.51 -21.69 -8.21
C THR A 117 -4.52 -20.24 -8.66
N TRP A 118 -5.69 -19.59 -8.72
CA TRP A 118 -5.82 -18.18 -9.06
C TRP A 118 -5.11 -17.26 -8.05
N ASN A 119 -5.05 -17.65 -6.77
CA ASN A 119 -4.47 -16.83 -5.72
C ASN A 119 -2.94 -16.97 -5.68
N THR A 120 -2.24 -16.09 -6.39
CA THR A 120 -0.76 -16.08 -6.41
C THR A 120 -0.12 -15.65 -5.08
N TYR A 121 -0.89 -15.13 -4.12
CA TYR A 121 -0.42 -14.71 -2.79
C TYR A 121 -0.62 -15.77 -1.71
N ARG A 122 -1.15 -16.95 -2.07
CA ARG A 122 -1.51 -18.02 -1.12
C ARG A 122 -0.35 -18.49 -0.22
N SER A 123 0.89 -18.35 -0.69
CA SER A 123 2.10 -18.71 0.07
C SER A 123 2.42 -17.77 1.25
N GLY A 124 1.89 -16.53 1.25
CA GLY A 124 2.03 -15.61 2.39
C GLY A 124 1.23 -16.04 3.62
N GLY A 125 0.25 -16.92 3.44
CA GLY A 125 -0.59 -17.44 4.51
C GLY A 125 -1.81 -16.57 4.84
N LEU A 126 -2.83 -17.21 5.39
CA LEU A 126 -4.15 -16.60 5.63
C LEU A 126 -4.16 -15.53 6.74
N LEU A 127 -3.06 -15.36 7.46
CA LEU A 127 -2.89 -14.39 8.55
C LEU A 127 -1.92 -13.26 8.18
N ASP A 128 -1.38 -13.26 6.96
CA ASP A 128 -0.58 -12.14 6.46
C ASP A 128 -1.53 -11.08 5.87
N ALA A 129 -1.55 -9.91 6.50
CA ALA A 129 -2.42 -8.80 6.09
C ALA A 129 -2.13 -8.34 4.65
N ARG A 130 -0.86 -8.23 4.28
CA ARG A 130 -0.46 -7.77 2.96
C ARG A 130 -0.80 -8.80 1.90
N ALA A 131 -0.54 -10.08 2.16
CA ALA A 131 -0.94 -11.16 1.27
C ALA A 131 -2.47 -11.17 1.04
N GLN A 132 -3.26 -10.97 2.09
CA GLN A 132 -4.72 -10.90 1.98
C GLN A 132 -5.19 -9.73 1.12
N ILE A 133 -4.66 -8.53 1.36
CA ILE A 133 -5.00 -7.33 0.57
C ILE A 133 -4.66 -7.52 -0.91
N PHE A 134 -3.47 -8.06 -1.20
CA PHE A 134 -3.05 -8.29 -2.58
C PHE A 134 -3.83 -9.43 -3.26
N ALA A 135 -4.18 -10.48 -2.52
CA ALA A 135 -5.07 -11.54 -3.01
C ALA A 135 -6.47 -11.00 -3.35
N THR A 136 -7.01 -10.10 -2.52
CA THR A 136 -8.33 -9.51 -2.76
C THR A 136 -8.31 -8.58 -3.98
N ALA A 137 -7.27 -7.77 -4.15
CA ALA A 137 -7.11 -6.96 -5.36
C ALA A 137 -7.00 -7.83 -6.62
N LEU A 138 -6.24 -8.93 -6.57
CA LEU A 138 -6.20 -9.89 -7.68
C LEU A 138 -7.59 -10.47 -7.97
N ALA A 139 -8.33 -10.90 -6.94
CA ALA A 139 -9.69 -11.42 -7.12
C ALA A 139 -10.63 -10.38 -7.76
N TRP A 140 -10.55 -9.12 -7.36
CA TRP A 140 -11.38 -8.04 -7.94
C TRP A 140 -11.00 -7.74 -9.39
N SER A 141 -9.71 -7.81 -9.75
CA SER A 141 -9.27 -7.71 -11.15
C SER A 141 -9.79 -8.86 -12.03
N LEU A 142 -10.13 -9.99 -11.41
CA LEU A 142 -10.75 -11.16 -12.03
C LEU A 142 -12.29 -11.14 -11.96
N ASN A 143 -12.89 -10.01 -11.59
CA ASN A 143 -14.34 -9.83 -11.44
C ASN A 143 -15.01 -10.67 -10.33
N MET A 144 -14.26 -11.05 -9.28
CA MET A 144 -14.77 -11.90 -8.19
C MET A 144 -15.31 -11.10 -6.99
N GLN A 145 -15.34 -9.76 -7.04
CA GLN A 145 -15.73 -8.90 -5.91
C GLN A 145 -17.15 -9.18 -5.37
N SER A 146 -18.04 -9.73 -6.20
CA SER A 146 -19.40 -10.12 -5.80
C SER A 146 -19.45 -11.29 -4.79
N HIS A 147 -18.33 -12.01 -4.60
CA HIS A 147 -18.22 -13.11 -3.63
C HIS A 147 -18.24 -12.62 -2.18
N TRP A 148 -17.94 -11.35 -1.93
CA TRP A 148 -17.98 -10.76 -0.60
C TRP A 148 -19.39 -10.28 -0.27
N GLY A 149 -19.95 -10.75 0.84
CA GLY A 149 -21.25 -10.30 1.32
C GLY A 149 -21.24 -8.79 1.60
N CYS A 150 -20.14 -8.27 2.12
CA CYS A 150 -19.97 -6.84 2.37
C CYS A 150 -19.82 -5.99 1.10
N TYR A 151 -19.43 -6.55 -0.04
CA TYR A 151 -19.32 -5.78 -1.30
C TYR A 151 -20.67 -5.20 -1.76
N LYS A 152 -21.75 -5.94 -1.53
CA LYS A 152 -23.12 -5.49 -1.81
C LYS A 152 -23.60 -4.43 -0.82
N LYS A 153 -23.16 -4.53 0.44
CA LYS A 153 -23.55 -3.62 1.54
C LYS A 153 -22.82 -2.27 1.49
N THR A 154 -21.63 -2.25 0.88
CA THR A 154 -20.75 -1.08 0.78
C THR A 154 -20.80 -0.43 -0.59
N ALA A 155 -21.81 -0.77 -1.41
CA ALA A 155 -22.03 -0.07 -2.66
C ALA A 155 -22.42 1.40 -2.39
N PRO A 156 -21.88 2.38 -3.15
CA PRO A 156 -22.36 3.75 -3.06
C PRO A 156 -23.86 3.78 -3.37
N ALA A 157 -24.61 4.59 -2.62
CA ALA A 157 -26.00 4.89 -2.96
C ALA A 157 -26.00 5.53 -4.36
N GLY A 158 -26.71 4.89 -5.29
CA GLY A 158 -26.85 5.36 -6.67
C GLY A 158 -27.68 6.62 -6.80
#